data_AF-A0A0P9EY03-F1
#
_entry.id   AF-A0A0P9EY03-F1
#
_cell.length_a   1.000
_cell.length_b   1.000
_cell.length_c   1.000
_cell.angle_alpha   90.00
_cell.angle_beta   90.00
_cell.angle_gamma   90.00
#
_symmetry.space_group_name_H-M   'P 1'
#
loop_
_entity.id
_entity.type
_entity.pdbx_description
1 polymer ?
#
loop_
_entity_poly.entity_id
_entity_poly.type
_entity_poly.pdbx_seq_one_letter_code
_entity_poly.pdbx_strand_id
1 'polypeptide(L)'
;MLAPIIAAYLAQKDTLRNASSESNYAALCRSLSSDVETPWVRAMFAFLATSDWRELVDEMGLPLKDRVAVALRFLSDSELIPFLQELGDEALSSSDLEAVVLFGLRNDGLKLLSAYVDRSGDVQTVALACSFTSPGLIRADMRVQRWVETYRAQLDRLQLYAARAMFDAARGRRARAAFEQARLAGRNAEAKEVAGAMRRTAPPQIVVRCQFCATNIAPSKGAGMLGELNEGGRSTGGQLGIKSTLCPSCSKQVPACCICLERPSLHSFDAHGPATLCWCQRCRHGGHASHLLAWFETSEVCAVAGCDCECNSGR
;
A
#
# COMPACT_ATOMS: atom_id res chain seq x y z
N MET A 1 -34.68 -3.47 -23.72
CA MET A 1 -35.02 -4.63 -24.58
C MET A 1 -34.82 -6.00 -23.91
N LEU A 2 -34.09 -6.11 -22.79
CA LEU A 2 -33.87 -7.40 -22.12
C LEU A 2 -35.08 -7.95 -21.34
N ALA A 3 -35.95 -7.10 -20.80
CA ALA A 3 -37.04 -7.53 -19.90
C ALA A 3 -38.04 -8.53 -20.51
N PRO A 4 -38.54 -8.35 -21.76
CA PRO A 4 -39.43 -9.33 -22.38
C PRO A 4 -38.75 -10.68 -22.65
N ILE A 5 -37.46 -10.65 -22.98
CA ILE A 5 -36.68 -11.84 -23.30
C ILE A 5 -36.37 -12.62 -22.01
N ILE A 6 -36.02 -11.92 -20.94
CA ILE A 6 -35.84 -12.53 -19.61
C ILE A 6 -37.15 -13.12 -19.09
N ALA A 7 -38.29 -12.45 -19.31
CA ALA A 7 -39.60 -12.99 -18.95
C ALA A 7 -39.94 -14.27 -19.75
N ALA A 8 -39.63 -14.30 -21.05
CA ALA A 8 -39.79 -15.48 -21.88
C ALA A 8 -38.87 -16.63 -21.43
N TYR A 9 -37.63 -16.34 -21.06
CA TYR A 9 -36.70 -17.33 -20.47
C TYR A 9 -37.25 -17.92 -19.19
N LEU A 10 -37.70 -17.09 -18.24
CA LEU A 10 -38.22 -17.57 -16.96
C LEU A 10 -39.46 -18.45 -17.14
N ALA A 11 -40.28 -18.17 -18.16
CA ALA A 11 -41.44 -18.99 -18.50
C ALA A 11 -41.08 -20.34 -19.17
N GLN A 12 -39.94 -20.43 -19.86
CA GLN A 12 -39.52 -21.62 -20.62
C GLN A 12 -38.32 -22.37 -20.01
N LYS A 13 -37.79 -21.89 -18.88
CA LYS A 13 -36.56 -22.38 -18.24
C LYS A 13 -36.58 -23.89 -17.97
N ASP A 14 -37.71 -24.42 -17.50
CA ASP A 14 -37.85 -25.85 -17.17
C ASP A 14 -38.01 -26.73 -18.43
N THR A 15 -38.46 -26.13 -19.53
CA THR A 15 -38.58 -26.79 -20.83
C THR A 15 -37.22 -26.84 -21.54
N LEU A 16 -36.43 -25.77 -21.46
CA LEU A 16 -35.09 -25.68 -22.04
C LEU A 16 -34.08 -26.61 -21.36
N ARG A 17 -34.21 -26.83 -20.05
CA ARG A 17 -33.35 -27.78 -19.30
C ARG A 17 -33.58 -29.25 -19.65
N ASN A 18 -34.76 -29.60 -20.16
CA ASN A 18 -35.17 -30.98 -20.41
C ASN A 18 -35.31 -31.34 -21.90
N ALA A 19 -35.26 -30.36 -22.80
CA ALA A 19 -35.44 -30.56 -24.23
C ALA A 19 -34.10 -30.58 -24.97
N SER A 20 -33.76 -31.74 -25.52
CA SER A 20 -32.67 -31.96 -26.49
C SER A 20 -32.96 -31.41 -27.90
N SER A 21 -33.83 -30.40 -28.02
CA SER A 21 -34.36 -29.91 -29.30
C SER A 21 -34.27 -28.39 -29.36
N GLU A 22 -33.71 -27.87 -30.46
CA GLU A 22 -33.63 -26.44 -30.77
C GLU A 22 -35.02 -25.79 -30.71
N SER A 23 -35.30 -25.10 -29.61
CA SER A 23 -36.51 -24.28 -29.50
C SER A 23 -36.36 -23.04 -30.39
N ASN A 24 -37.47 -22.57 -30.97
CA ASN A 24 -37.51 -21.29 -31.69
C ASN A 24 -36.99 -20.12 -30.83
N TYR A 25 -37.11 -20.24 -29.51
CA TYR A 25 -36.55 -19.29 -28.55
C TYR A 25 -35.01 -19.31 -28.55
N ALA A 26 -34.38 -20.49 -28.57
CA ALA A 26 -32.92 -20.61 -28.66
C ALA A 26 -32.39 -20.05 -29.98
N ALA A 27 -33.08 -20.30 -31.11
CA ALA A 27 -32.71 -19.74 -32.41
C ALA A 27 -32.80 -18.20 -32.43
N LEU A 28 -33.87 -17.63 -31.86
CA LEU A 28 -34.01 -16.19 -31.70
C LEU A 28 -32.88 -15.59 -30.84
N CYS A 29 -32.57 -16.21 -29.71
CA CYS A 29 -31.50 -15.74 -28.83
C CYS A 29 -30.14 -15.78 -29.53
N ARG A 30 -29.83 -16.80 -30.35
CA ARG A 30 -28.57 -16.84 -31.13
C ARG A 30 -28.50 -15.71 -32.16
N SER A 31 -29.58 -15.42 -32.88
CA SER A 31 -29.63 -14.29 -33.81
C SER A 31 -29.42 -12.95 -33.10
N LEU A 32 -30.05 -12.76 -31.95
CA LEU A 32 -29.85 -11.53 -31.16
C LEU A 32 -28.44 -11.45 -30.56
N SER A 33 -27.81 -12.59 -30.28
CA SER A 33 -26.41 -12.63 -29.83
C SER A 33 -25.46 -12.15 -30.92
N SER A 34 -25.61 -12.61 -32.16
CA SER A 34 -24.76 -12.21 -33.28
C SER A 34 -24.90 -10.73 -33.67
N ASP A 35 -26.09 -10.17 -33.50
CA ASP A 35 -26.40 -8.80 -33.92
C ASP A 35 -25.99 -7.74 -32.90
N VAL A 36 -25.50 -8.16 -31.71
CA VAL A 36 -25.19 -7.26 -30.60
C VAL A 36 -23.69 -7.12 -30.39
N GLU A 37 -23.21 -5.87 -30.45
CA GLU A 37 -21.80 -5.52 -30.25
C GLU A 37 -21.37 -5.61 -28.77
N THR A 38 -22.26 -5.26 -27.84
CA THR A 38 -21.93 -5.20 -26.41
C THR A 38 -21.68 -6.60 -25.84
N PRO A 39 -20.46 -6.93 -25.35
CA PRO A 39 -20.08 -8.30 -24.97
C PRO A 39 -20.99 -8.94 -23.92
N TRP A 40 -21.38 -8.18 -22.88
CA TRP A 40 -22.28 -8.67 -21.84
C TRP A 40 -23.65 -9.10 -22.34
N VAL A 41 -24.21 -8.37 -23.31
CA VAL A 41 -25.54 -8.68 -23.85
C VAL A 41 -25.46 -9.85 -24.81
N ARG A 42 -24.40 -9.92 -25.61
CA ARG A 42 -24.10 -11.07 -26.48
C ARG A 42 -23.95 -12.35 -25.67
N ALA A 43 -23.08 -12.35 -24.67
CA ALA A 43 -22.88 -13.49 -23.78
C ALA A 43 -24.17 -13.89 -23.03
N MET A 44 -24.97 -12.92 -22.60
CA MET A 44 -26.27 -13.20 -21.98
C MET A 44 -27.23 -13.88 -22.96
N PHE A 45 -27.32 -13.43 -24.22
CA PHE A 45 -28.17 -14.09 -25.21
C PHE A 45 -27.67 -15.48 -25.58
N ALA A 46 -26.36 -15.68 -25.67
CA ALA A 46 -25.75 -17.00 -25.84
C ALA A 46 -26.13 -17.94 -24.68
N PHE A 47 -26.00 -17.48 -23.43
CA PHE A 47 -26.45 -18.23 -22.25
C PHE A 47 -27.94 -18.53 -22.25
N LEU A 48 -28.79 -17.58 -22.65
CA LEU A 48 -30.24 -17.82 -22.72
C LEU A 48 -30.59 -18.87 -23.78
N ALA A 49 -29.76 -19.03 -24.81
CA ALA A 49 -29.96 -20.04 -25.85
C ALA A 49 -29.53 -21.45 -25.42
N THR A 50 -28.44 -21.58 -24.67
CA THR A 50 -27.83 -22.88 -24.31
C THR A 50 -28.06 -23.29 -22.86
N SER A 51 -28.40 -22.34 -21.99
CA SER A 51 -28.41 -22.48 -20.53
C SER A 51 -27.08 -22.94 -19.94
N ASP A 52 -25.96 -22.73 -20.66
CA ASP A 52 -24.60 -23.05 -20.22
C ASP A 52 -23.83 -21.77 -19.87
N TRP A 53 -23.28 -21.71 -18.65
CA TRP A 53 -22.49 -20.58 -18.17
C TRP A 53 -21.15 -20.43 -18.90
N ARG A 54 -20.68 -21.47 -19.60
CA ARG A 54 -19.49 -21.40 -20.45
C ARG A 54 -19.56 -20.27 -21.48
N GLU A 55 -20.76 -19.97 -22.00
CA GLU A 55 -20.97 -18.86 -22.94
C GLU A 55 -20.55 -17.49 -22.39
N LEU A 56 -20.66 -17.28 -21.06
CA LEU A 56 -20.17 -16.05 -20.41
C LEU A 56 -18.69 -16.13 -20.06
N VAL A 57 -18.23 -17.33 -19.71
CA VAL A 57 -16.86 -17.56 -19.26
C VAL A 57 -15.87 -17.49 -20.45
N ASP A 58 -16.31 -17.87 -21.65
CA ASP A 58 -15.48 -17.91 -22.85
C ASP A 58 -15.62 -16.64 -23.73
N GLU A 59 -16.51 -15.70 -23.37
CA GLU A 59 -16.65 -14.43 -24.07
C GLU A 59 -15.43 -13.53 -23.82
N MET A 60 -14.48 -13.55 -24.75
CA MET A 60 -13.23 -12.78 -24.68
C MET A 60 -13.44 -11.26 -24.67
N GLY A 61 -14.61 -10.77 -25.09
CA GLY A 61 -14.96 -9.36 -24.97
C GLY A 61 -15.27 -8.90 -23.54
N LEU A 62 -15.43 -9.82 -22.59
CA LEU A 62 -15.67 -9.51 -21.19
C LEU A 62 -14.36 -9.31 -20.41
N PRO A 63 -14.32 -8.35 -19.47
CA PRO A 63 -13.18 -8.21 -18.56
C PRO A 63 -12.90 -9.52 -17.82
N LEU A 64 -11.63 -9.85 -17.66
CA LEU A 64 -11.19 -11.10 -17.02
C LEU A 64 -11.80 -11.28 -15.64
N LYS A 65 -11.86 -10.19 -14.86
CA LYS A 65 -12.46 -10.19 -13.51
C LYS A 65 -13.91 -10.67 -13.51
N ASP A 66 -14.66 -10.36 -14.56
CA ASP A 66 -16.08 -10.66 -14.66
C ASP A 66 -16.27 -12.12 -15.08
N ARG A 67 -15.47 -12.60 -16.04
CA ARG A 67 -15.42 -14.01 -16.45
C ARG A 67 -15.07 -14.91 -15.26
N VAL A 68 -14.05 -14.55 -14.50
CA VAL A 68 -13.62 -15.25 -13.27
C VAL A 68 -14.72 -15.22 -12.21
N ALA A 69 -15.40 -14.09 -12.01
CA ALA A 69 -16.49 -13.99 -11.04
C ALA A 69 -17.69 -14.89 -11.40
N VAL A 70 -18.06 -14.97 -12.68
CA VAL A 70 -19.11 -15.88 -13.18
C VAL A 70 -18.66 -17.33 -13.00
N ALA A 71 -17.42 -17.65 -13.38
CA ALA A 71 -16.86 -18.98 -13.22
C ALA A 71 -16.92 -19.48 -11.77
N LEU A 72 -16.42 -18.67 -10.83
CA LEU A 72 -16.44 -18.98 -9.39
C LEU A 72 -17.85 -19.15 -8.81
N ARG A 73 -18.85 -18.48 -9.40
CA ARG A 73 -20.21 -18.48 -8.87
C ARG A 73 -21.05 -19.64 -9.39
N PHE A 74 -20.80 -20.10 -10.61
CA PHE A 74 -21.72 -20.94 -11.36
C PHE A 74 -21.11 -22.21 -11.97
N LEU A 75 -19.79 -22.28 -12.18
CA LEU A 75 -19.15 -23.53 -12.64
C LEU A 75 -18.99 -24.52 -11.49
N SER A 76 -19.01 -25.81 -11.82
CA SER A 76 -18.67 -26.88 -10.87
C SER A 76 -17.16 -26.93 -10.62
N ASP A 77 -16.73 -27.50 -9.49
CA ASP A 77 -15.29 -27.66 -9.18
C ASP A 77 -14.52 -28.41 -10.28
N SER A 78 -15.17 -29.39 -10.94
CA SER A 78 -14.60 -30.14 -12.07
C SER A 78 -14.35 -29.30 -13.32
N GLU A 79 -15.09 -28.21 -13.50
CA GLU A 79 -14.97 -27.30 -14.65
C GLU A 79 -14.14 -26.07 -14.30
N LEU A 80 -14.24 -25.60 -13.06
CA LEU A 80 -13.56 -24.42 -12.57
C LEU A 80 -12.05 -24.58 -12.54
N ILE A 81 -11.54 -25.73 -12.07
CA ILE A 81 -10.09 -25.94 -11.95
C ILE A 81 -9.42 -25.92 -13.33
N PRO A 82 -9.86 -26.70 -14.34
CA PRO A 82 -9.30 -26.61 -15.69
C PRO A 82 -9.39 -25.20 -16.27
N PHE A 83 -10.53 -24.54 -16.12
CA PHE A 83 -10.72 -23.17 -16.61
C PHE A 83 -9.69 -22.20 -16.02
N LEU A 84 -9.48 -22.20 -14.70
CA LEU A 84 -8.51 -21.31 -14.06
C LEU A 84 -7.06 -21.63 -14.44
N GLN A 85 -6.75 -22.90 -14.73
CA GLN A 85 -5.43 -23.33 -15.19
C GLN A 85 -5.16 -22.81 -16.60
N GLU A 86 -6.07 -23.06 -17.54
CA GLU A 86 -5.97 -22.60 -18.93
C GLU A 86 -5.87 -21.08 -18.99
N LEU A 87 -6.72 -20.37 -18.24
CA LEU A 87 -6.72 -18.92 -18.14
C LEU A 87 -5.41 -18.38 -17.55
N GLY A 88 -4.83 -19.10 -16.58
CA GLY A 88 -3.54 -18.77 -16.00
C GLY A 88 -2.38 -18.91 -17.01
N ASP A 89 -2.36 -19.98 -17.77
CA ASP A 89 -1.34 -20.22 -18.79
C ASP A 89 -1.44 -19.20 -19.95
N GLU A 90 -2.66 -18.91 -20.40
CA GLU A 90 -2.92 -17.87 -21.40
C GLU A 90 -2.45 -16.49 -20.88
N ALA A 91 -2.79 -16.14 -19.65
CA ALA A 91 -2.39 -14.89 -19.02
C ALA A 91 -0.87 -14.70 -18.92
N LEU A 92 -0.14 -15.77 -18.57
CA LEU A 92 1.33 -15.73 -18.52
C LEU A 92 1.93 -15.54 -19.90
N SER A 93 1.35 -16.13 -20.95
CA SER A 93 1.82 -16.00 -22.32
C SER A 93 1.51 -14.62 -22.94
N SER A 94 0.31 -14.10 -22.71
CA SER A 94 -0.14 -12.79 -23.20
C SER A 94 0.45 -11.62 -22.41
N SER A 95 0.95 -11.88 -21.20
CA SER A 95 1.37 -10.89 -20.21
C SER A 95 0.35 -9.76 -20.03
N ASP A 96 -0.93 -10.13 -19.97
CA ASP A 96 -2.03 -9.22 -19.66
C ASP A 96 -2.09 -8.96 -18.14
N LEU A 97 -2.04 -7.69 -17.75
CA LEU A 97 -2.09 -7.29 -16.35
C LEU A 97 -3.44 -7.54 -15.68
N GLU A 98 -4.52 -7.78 -16.42
CA GLU A 98 -5.79 -8.18 -15.82
C GLU A 98 -5.65 -9.46 -14.98
N ALA A 99 -4.71 -10.33 -15.35
CA ALA A 99 -4.43 -11.58 -14.63
C ALA A 99 -3.82 -11.40 -13.24
N VAL A 100 -3.54 -10.16 -12.82
CA VAL A 100 -3.27 -9.86 -11.40
C VAL A 100 -4.44 -10.29 -10.50
N VAL A 101 -5.67 -10.38 -11.02
CA VAL A 101 -6.82 -10.94 -10.27
C VAL A 101 -6.60 -12.42 -9.93
N LEU A 102 -5.90 -13.18 -10.77
CA LEU A 102 -5.65 -14.61 -10.58
C LEU A 102 -4.44 -14.85 -9.67
N PHE A 103 -3.32 -14.19 -9.97
CA PHE A 103 -2.04 -14.47 -9.30
C PHE A 103 -1.75 -13.54 -8.11
N GLY A 104 -2.48 -12.42 -8.02
CA GLY A 104 -2.13 -11.32 -7.13
C GLY A 104 -0.79 -10.68 -7.48
N LEU A 105 -0.19 -10.02 -6.48
CA LEU A 105 1.10 -9.35 -6.61
C LEU A 105 2.26 -10.16 -5.96
N ARG A 106 2.15 -11.49 -5.97
CA ARG A 106 3.13 -12.42 -5.38
C ARG A 106 3.42 -13.58 -6.33
N ASN A 107 4.55 -14.26 -6.16
CA ASN A 107 4.89 -15.49 -6.88
C ASN A 107 4.71 -15.38 -8.41
N ASP A 108 3.71 -16.06 -8.99
CA ASP A 108 3.40 -16.02 -10.42
C ASP A 108 2.96 -14.64 -10.90
N GLY A 109 2.38 -13.81 -10.01
CA GLY A 109 2.10 -12.41 -10.30
C GLY A 109 3.37 -11.62 -10.58
N LEU A 110 4.51 -11.99 -9.98
CA LEU A 110 5.80 -11.38 -10.30
C LEU A 110 6.36 -11.89 -11.64
N LYS A 111 6.00 -13.11 -12.08
CA LYS A 111 6.34 -13.58 -13.44
C LYS A 111 5.54 -12.79 -14.48
N LEU A 112 4.24 -12.60 -14.24
CA LEU A 112 3.36 -11.78 -15.07
C LEU A 112 3.91 -10.36 -15.23
N LEU A 113 4.24 -9.71 -14.11
CA LEU A 113 4.80 -8.36 -14.11
C LEU A 113 6.16 -8.30 -14.81
N SER A 114 6.99 -9.34 -14.71
CA SER A 114 8.26 -9.41 -15.44
C SER A 114 8.03 -9.43 -16.95
N ALA A 115 7.16 -10.32 -17.44
CA ALA A 115 6.85 -10.44 -18.85
C ALA A 115 6.21 -9.15 -19.40
N TYR A 116 5.38 -8.48 -18.61
CA TYR A 116 4.84 -7.15 -18.96
C TYR A 116 5.96 -6.10 -19.11
N VAL A 117 6.92 -6.02 -18.19
CA VAL A 117 8.06 -5.09 -18.30
C VAL A 117 8.93 -5.44 -19.50
N ASP A 118 9.20 -6.71 -19.75
CA ASP A 118 10.04 -7.16 -20.86
C ASP A 118 9.43 -6.79 -22.22
N ARG A 119 8.08 -6.78 -22.32
CA ARG A 119 7.37 -6.35 -23.53
C ARG A 119 7.23 -4.84 -23.66
N SER A 120 6.87 -4.14 -22.58
CA SER A 120 6.46 -2.73 -22.64
C SER A 120 7.56 -1.73 -22.28
N GLY A 121 8.57 -2.16 -21.51
CA GLY A 121 9.52 -1.27 -20.85
C GLY A 121 8.92 -0.43 -19.71
N ASP A 122 7.62 -0.58 -19.40
CA ASP A 122 6.92 0.21 -18.39
C ASP A 122 7.22 -0.30 -16.98
N VAL A 123 8.37 0.13 -16.47
CA VAL A 123 8.79 -0.16 -15.10
C VAL A 123 8.01 0.64 -14.05
N GLN A 124 7.40 1.77 -14.44
CA GLN A 124 6.65 2.63 -13.53
C GLN A 124 5.44 1.89 -12.97
N THR A 125 4.62 1.32 -13.85
CA THR A 125 3.42 0.57 -13.46
C THR A 125 3.77 -0.56 -12.49
N VAL A 126 4.82 -1.32 -12.78
CA VAL A 126 5.24 -2.44 -11.93
C VAL A 126 5.82 -1.98 -10.60
N ALA A 127 6.65 -0.93 -10.58
CA ALA A 127 7.17 -0.36 -9.33
C ALA A 127 6.06 0.20 -8.43
N LEU A 128 5.02 0.81 -9.02
CA LEU A 128 3.84 1.28 -8.31
C LEU A 128 2.98 0.11 -7.81
N ALA A 129 2.73 -0.91 -8.62
CA ALA A 129 1.96 -2.09 -8.23
C ALA A 129 2.61 -2.82 -7.06
N CYS A 130 3.92 -3.14 -7.16
CA CYS A 130 4.64 -3.83 -6.09
C CYS A 130 4.71 -3.01 -4.79
N SER A 131 4.51 -1.68 -4.84
CA SER A 131 4.44 -0.83 -3.64
C SER A 131 3.23 -1.11 -2.73
N PHE A 132 2.23 -1.87 -3.20
CA PHE A 132 1.10 -2.34 -2.41
C PHE A 132 1.37 -3.68 -1.69
N THR A 133 2.51 -4.32 -1.97
CA THR A 133 2.89 -5.58 -1.30
C THR A 133 3.59 -5.32 0.03
N SER A 134 3.65 -6.34 0.90
CA SER A 134 4.30 -6.17 2.21
C SER A 134 5.78 -5.85 2.04
N PRO A 135 6.36 -4.98 2.89
CA PRO A 135 7.78 -4.62 2.80
C PRO A 135 8.75 -5.82 2.88
N GLY A 136 8.33 -6.92 3.52
CA GLY A 136 9.07 -8.19 3.55
C GLY A 136 9.18 -8.82 2.16
N LEU A 137 8.06 -8.92 1.43
CA LEU A 137 8.04 -9.50 0.08
C LEU A 137 8.76 -8.62 -0.95
N ILE A 138 8.59 -7.31 -0.88
CA ILE A 138 9.31 -6.32 -1.71
C ILE A 138 10.82 -6.55 -1.65
N ARG A 139 11.32 -6.98 -0.49
CA ARG A 139 12.76 -7.17 -0.26
C ARG A 139 13.21 -8.58 -0.56
N ALA A 140 12.39 -9.60 -0.32
CA ALA A 140 12.74 -10.99 -0.57
C ALA A 140 13.00 -11.25 -2.07
N ASP A 141 12.30 -10.53 -2.95
CA ASP A 141 12.46 -10.69 -4.39
C ASP A 141 13.34 -9.59 -5.02
N MET A 142 14.46 -10.01 -5.61
CA MET A 142 15.41 -9.13 -6.29
C MET A 142 14.79 -8.37 -7.47
N ARG A 143 13.79 -8.93 -8.15
CA ARG A 143 13.12 -8.28 -9.28
C ARG A 143 12.39 -7.03 -8.83
N VAL A 144 11.67 -7.12 -7.72
CA VAL A 144 10.92 -5.99 -7.15
C VAL A 144 11.86 -4.87 -6.74
N GLN A 145 12.99 -5.21 -6.09
CA GLN A 145 14.02 -4.22 -5.76
C GLN A 145 14.57 -3.53 -7.02
N ARG A 146 14.82 -4.30 -8.09
CA ARG A 146 15.35 -3.77 -9.36
C ARG A 146 14.36 -2.85 -10.07
N TRP A 147 13.07 -3.20 -10.13
CA TRP A 147 12.05 -2.37 -10.76
C TRP A 147 11.88 -1.04 -10.04
N VAL A 148 11.82 -1.10 -8.71
CA VAL A 148 11.90 0.07 -7.85
C VAL A 148 13.15 0.87 -8.22
N GLU A 149 14.33 0.26 -8.08
CA GLU A 149 15.66 0.76 -8.50
C GLU A 149 15.62 1.63 -9.75
N THR A 150 15.08 1.02 -10.77
CA THR A 150 15.07 1.56 -12.11
C THR A 150 14.12 2.74 -12.22
N TYR A 151 12.92 2.64 -11.63
CA TYR A 151 11.97 3.76 -11.61
C TYR A 151 12.51 4.95 -10.80
N ARG A 152 13.16 4.69 -9.66
CA ARG A 152 13.86 5.68 -8.85
C ARG A 152 14.88 6.46 -9.70
N ALA A 153 15.77 5.72 -10.35
CA ALA A 153 16.81 6.30 -11.19
C ALA A 153 16.24 7.05 -12.41
N GLN A 154 15.12 6.60 -12.99
CA GLN A 154 14.44 7.32 -14.07
C GLN A 154 13.93 8.68 -13.59
N LEU A 155 13.23 8.73 -12.45
CA LEU A 155 12.75 9.99 -11.88
C LEU A 155 13.89 10.95 -11.56
N ASP A 156 15.00 10.44 -11.02
CA ASP A 156 16.17 11.26 -10.69
C ASP A 156 16.86 11.83 -11.94
N ARG A 157 16.97 11.02 -13.02
CA ARG A 157 17.49 11.49 -14.33
C ARG A 157 16.61 12.55 -14.98
N LEU A 158 15.30 12.43 -14.80
CA LEU A 158 14.31 13.42 -15.26
C LEU A 158 14.22 14.63 -14.31
N GLN A 159 15.03 14.68 -13.25
CA GLN A 159 15.01 15.72 -12.21
C GLN A 159 13.65 15.86 -11.49
N LEU A 160 12.85 14.79 -11.50
CA LEU A 160 11.53 14.72 -10.85
C LEU A 160 11.67 14.34 -9.36
N TYR A 161 12.51 15.07 -8.62
CA TYR A 161 12.84 14.77 -7.23
C TYR A 161 11.63 14.84 -6.29
N ALA A 162 10.68 15.76 -6.56
CA ALA A 162 9.44 15.84 -5.79
C ALA A 162 8.58 14.58 -5.97
N ALA A 163 8.40 14.12 -7.21
CA ALA A 163 7.66 12.89 -7.51
C ALA A 163 8.34 11.66 -6.90
N ARG A 164 9.68 11.62 -6.95
CA ARG A 164 10.50 10.60 -6.30
C ARG A 164 10.27 10.55 -4.79
N ALA A 165 10.31 11.71 -4.12
CA ALA A 165 10.06 11.83 -2.70
C ALA A 165 8.62 11.43 -2.33
N MET A 166 7.63 11.84 -3.14
CA MET A 166 6.23 11.44 -2.95
C MET A 166 6.04 9.93 -3.08
N PHE A 167 6.67 9.29 -4.07
CA PHE A 167 6.64 7.84 -4.26
C PHE A 167 7.21 7.10 -3.04
N ASP A 168 8.39 7.52 -2.55
CA ASP A 168 8.99 6.91 -1.37
C ASP A 168 8.18 7.14 -0.09
N ALA A 169 7.66 8.35 0.10
CA ALA A 169 6.79 8.67 1.23
C ALA A 169 5.51 7.80 1.21
N ALA A 170 4.88 7.63 0.04
CA ALA A 170 3.70 6.80 -0.12
C ALA A 170 3.97 5.32 0.20
N ARG A 171 5.13 4.81 -0.21
CA ARG A 171 5.60 3.46 0.17
C ARG A 171 5.85 3.32 1.66
N GLY A 172 6.51 4.31 2.26
CA GLY A 172 6.73 4.38 3.69
C GLY A 172 5.44 4.39 4.49
N ARG A 173 4.42 5.14 4.04
CA ARG A 173 3.09 5.15 4.66
C ARG A 173 2.41 3.78 4.60
N ARG A 174 2.40 3.12 3.43
CA ARG A 174 1.83 1.76 3.28
C ARG A 174 2.53 0.74 4.18
N ALA A 175 3.86 0.80 4.25
CA ALA A 175 4.65 -0.07 5.13
C ALA A 175 4.28 0.12 6.61
N ARG A 176 4.12 1.38 7.06
CA ARG A 176 3.66 1.71 8.42
C ARG A 176 2.26 1.20 8.69
N ALA A 177 1.33 1.38 7.75
CA ALA A 177 -0.04 0.91 7.86
C ALA A 177 -0.10 -0.63 7.98
N ALA A 178 0.68 -1.35 7.16
CA ALA A 178 0.78 -2.81 7.23
C ALA A 178 1.34 -3.29 8.59
N PHE A 179 2.34 -2.59 9.12
CA PHE A 179 2.86 -2.89 10.46
C PHE A 179 1.78 -2.69 11.54
N GLU A 180 1.11 -1.54 11.56
CA GLU A 180 0.10 -1.25 12.59
C GLU A 180 -1.06 -2.25 12.51
N GLN A 181 -1.49 -2.60 11.29
CA GLN A 181 -2.51 -3.61 11.08
C GLN A 181 -2.08 -4.99 11.62
N ALA A 182 -0.84 -5.42 11.38
CA ALA A 182 -0.32 -6.67 11.93
C ALA A 182 -0.23 -6.62 13.46
N ARG A 183 0.19 -5.50 14.03
CA ARG A 183 0.28 -5.28 15.48
C ARG A 183 -1.09 -5.33 16.15
N LEU A 184 -2.08 -4.59 15.64
CA LEU A 184 -3.44 -4.54 16.17
C LEU A 184 -4.14 -5.90 16.08
N ALA A 185 -3.83 -6.70 15.07
CA ALA A 185 -4.35 -8.04 14.91
C ALA A 185 -3.56 -9.13 15.69
N GLY A 186 -2.59 -8.75 16.52
CA GLY A 186 -1.79 -9.69 17.33
C GLY A 186 -0.79 -10.55 16.54
N ARG A 187 -0.55 -10.24 15.26
CA ARG A 187 0.41 -10.97 14.40
C ARG A 187 1.84 -10.46 14.61
N ASN A 188 2.38 -10.75 15.79
CA ASN A 188 3.67 -10.23 16.25
C ASN A 188 4.87 -10.60 15.35
N ALA A 189 4.87 -11.81 14.75
CA ALA A 189 5.94 -12.24 13.85
C ALA A 189 5.98 -11.40 12.55
N GLU A 190 4.82 -11.20 11.92
CA GLU A 190 4.67 -10.36 10.74
C GLU A 190 5.02 -8.90 11.05
N ALA A 191 4.54 -8.37 12.18
CA ALA A 191 4.88 -7.02 12.61
C ALA A 191 6.40 -6.85 12.79
N LYS A 192 7.09 -7.83 13.39
CA LYS A 192 8.55 -7.80 13.56
C LYS A 192 9.28 -7.83 12.22
N GLU A 193 8.81 -8.65 11.28
CA GLU A 193 9.37 -8.73 9.93
C GLU A 193 9.22 -7.40 9.18
N VAL A 194 8.00 -6.83 9.16
CA VAL A 194 7.70 -5.55 8.51
C VAL A 194 8.54 -4.42 9.12
N ALA A 195 8.66 -4.37 10.44
CA ALA A 195 9.51 -3.38 11.12
C ALA A 195 11.00 -3.54 10.76
N GLY A 196 11.49 -4.77 10.64
CA GLY A 196 12.84 -5.06 10.17
C GLY A 196 13.07 -4.66 8.71
N ALA A 197 12.08 -4.86 7.84
CA ALA A 197 12.14 -4.43 6.44
C ALA A 197 12.11 -2.90 6.31
N MET A 198 11.26 -2.21 7.08
CA MET A 198 11.17 -0.75 7.10
C MET A 198 12.48 -0.09 7.52
N ARG A 199 13.08 -0.54 8.65
CA ARG A 199 14.36 0.00 9.15
C ARG A 199 15.48 -0.05 8.12
N ARG A 200 15.51 -1.09 7.30
CA ARG A 200 16.54 -1.26 6.27
C ARG A 200 16.24 -0.51 4.98
N THR A 201 14.99 -0.08 4.77
CA THR A 201 14.57 0.63 3.53
C THR A 201 14.68 2.13 3.69
N ALA A 202 14.36 2.64 4.88
CA ALA A 202 14.50 4.05 5.24
C ALA A 202 15.12 4.11 6.64
N PRO A 203 16.45 3.94 6.76
CA PRO A 203 17.11 4.13 8.04
C PRO A 203 16.88 5.57 8.51
N PRO A 204 16.73 5.81 9.82
CA PRO A 204 16.58 7.16 10.35
C PRO A 204 17.81 7.99 9.95
N GLN A 205 17.58 9.05 9.17
CA GLN A 205 18.64 9.93 8.68
C GLN A 205 19.01 11.05 9.66
N ILE A 206 18.15 11.30 10.66
CA ILE A 206 18.37 12.30 11.70
C ILE A 206 18.19 11.62 13.06
N VAL A 207 19.12 11.84 13.97
CA VAL A 207 19.08 11.34 15.34
C VAL A 207 19.23 12.49 16.33
N VAL A 208 18.33 12.55 17.31
CA VAL A 208 18.39 13.49 18.44
C VAL A 208 19.28 12.88 19.52
N ARG A 209 20.19 13.64 20.11
CA ARG A 209 21.07 13.15 21.19
C ARG A 209 20.94 14.04 22.43
N CYS A 210 21.12 13.43 23.59
CA CYS A 210 21.18 14.15 24.85
C CYS A 210 22.42 15.03 24.86
N GLN A 211 22.25 16.33 25.09
CA GLN A 211 23.38 17.24 25.22
C GLN A 211 24.28 16.93 26.44
N PHE A 212 23.78 16.15 27.41
CA PHE A 212 24.50 15.87 28.64
C PHE A 212 25.22 14.52 28.64
N CYS A 213 24.54 13.44 28.26
CA CYS A 213 25.11 12.09 28.27
C CYS A 213 25.33 11.50 26.87
N ALA A 214 25.07 12.28 25.82
CA ALA A 214 25.18 11.88 24.41
C ALA A 214 24.32 10.66 23.98
N THR A 215 23.47 10.12 24.86
CA THR A 215 22.51 9.06 24.53
C THR A 215 21.58 9.53 23.42
N ASN A 216 21.35 8.67 22.43
CA ASN A 216 20.36 8.93 21.38
C ASN A 216 18.96 8.99 22.01
N ILE A 217 18.37 10.19 22.06
CA ILE A 217 17.00 10.47 22.50
C ILE A 217 16.07 10.66 21.30
N ALA A 218 16.56 10.53 20.06
CA ALA A 218 15.64 10.30 18.96
C ALA A 218 14.78 9.11 19.40
N PRO A 219 13.53 9.02 18.91
CA PRO A 219 12.79 7.80 19.09
C PRO A 219 13.66 6.67 18.53
N SER A 220 14.37 5.98 19.44
CA SER A 220 15.26 4.85 19.13
C SER A 220 14.43 3.69 18.56
N LYS A 221 13.12 3.90 18.53
CA LYS A 221 12.05 3.12 17.96
C LYS A 221 11.03 4.18 17.53
N GLY A 222 10.74 4.31 16.24
CA GLY A 222 9.75 5.29 15.73
C GLY A 222 8.55 5.34 16.66
N ALA A 223 8.16 6.54 17.09
CA ALA A 223 7.32 6.82 18.27
C ALA A 223 5.83 6.39 18.13
N GLY A 224 5.60 5.20 17.56
CA GLY A 224 4.40 4.39 17.70
C GLY A 224 4.65 2.87 17.65
N MET A 225 5.91 2.40 17.47
CA MET A 225 6.12 1.13 16.77
C MET A 225 6.77 -0.01 17.57
N LEU A 226 7.11 0.13 18.86
CA LEU A 226 7.68 -1.00 19.62
C LEU A 226 7.41 -0.84 21.13
N GLY A 227 6.27 -1.35 21.59
CA GLY A 227 6.20 -1.94 22.93
C GLY A 227 7.19 -3.11 22.97
N GLU A 228 8.09 -3.11 23.95
CA GLU A 228 9.11 -4.12 24.11
C GLU A 228 8.51 -5.49 24.42
N LEU A 229 8.60 -6.40 23.46
CA LEU A 229 8.75 -7.82 23.75
C LEU A 229 10.25 -8.06 23.99
N ASN A 230 10.72 -7.71 25.18
CA ASN A 230 12.00 -8.21 25.69
C ASN A 230 11.69 -8.95 26.99
N GLU A 231 11.50 -10.26 26.88
CA GLU A 231 11.56 -11.18 28.01
C GLU A 231 13.00 -11.18 28.54
N GLY A 232 13.14 -10.93 29.85
CA GLY A 232 14.40 -11.09 30.56
C GLY A 232 14.97 -9.81 31.16
N GLY A 233 14.32 -9.23 32.16
CA GLY A 233 14.88 -8.14 32.95
C GLY A 233 13.91 -7.56 33.98
N ARG A 234 13.80 -8.22 35.15
CA ARG A 234 13.22 -7.77 36.43
C ARG A 234 12.41 -6.46 36.37
N SER A 235 11.10 -6.57 36.14
CA SER A 235 10.14 -5.48 36.32
C SER A 235 9.70 -5.38 37.78
N THR A 236 10.30 -4.47 38.53
CA THR A 236 9.66 -3.86 39.69
C THR A 236 8.87 -2.63 39.24
N GLY A 237 7.54 -2.71 39.32
CA GLY A 237 6.67 -1.57 39.59
C GLY A 237 6.13 -0.77 38.39
N GLY A 238 4.81 -0.90 38.16
CA GLY A 238 3.90 0.25 38.09
C GLY A 238 3.82 1.06 36.80
N GLN A 239 2.58 1.25 36.33
CA GLN A 239 2.15 2.41 35.55
C GLN A 239 2.53 3.72 36.28
N LEU A 240 3.72 4.27 36.00
CA LEU A 240 4.10 5.62 36.38
C LEU A 240 4.89 6.23 35.22
N GLY A 241 4.42 7.38 34.74
CA GLY A 241 4.86 8.02 33.51
C GLY A 241 6.37 8.06 33.34
N ILE A 242 6.84 7.46 32.24
CA ILE A 242 8.06 7.91 31.59
C ILE A 242 7.81 9.39 31.28
N LYS A 243 8.37 10.28 32.10
CA LYS A 243 8.24 11.72 31.92
C LYS A 243 8.83 12.01 30.54
N SER A 244 7.96 12.26 29.56
CA SER A 244 8.30 12.49 28.14
C SER A 244 9.23 13.68 27.91
N THR A 245 9.59 14.39 28.98
CA THR A 245 10.44 15.57 29.03
C THR A 245 11.81 15.28 29.67
N LEU A 246 12.16 14.02 29.94
CA LEU A 246 13.46 13.61 30.50
C LEU A 246 14.23 12.68 29.56
N CYS A 247 15.56 12.75 29.62
CA CYS A 247 16.43 11.78 28.97
C CYS A 247 16.26 10.39 29.63
N PRO A 248 16.08 9.31 28.85
CA PRO A 248 15.87 7.96 29.41
C PRO A 248 17.12 7.36 30.07
N SER A 249 18.30 7.90 29.80
CA SER A 249 19.57 7.35 30.30
C SER A 249 20.14 8.11 31.49
N CYS A 250 20.04 9.45 31.50
CA CYS A 250 20.60 10.27 32.59
C CYS A 250 19.52 11.04 33.37
N SER A 251 18.24 10.89 33.03
CA SER A 251 17.09 11.56 33.66
C SER A 251 17.14 13.10 33.65
N LYS A 252 18.06 13.71 32.91
CA LYS A 252 18.13 15.17 32.73
C LYS A 252 17.01 15.66 31.81
N GLN A 253 16.48 16.83 32.11
CA GLN A 253 15.38 17.44 31.37
C GLN A 253 15.79 17.81 29.93
N VAL A 254 14.84 17.69 29.01
CA VAL A 254 14.96 18.24 27.66
C VAL A 254 14.91 19.77 27.70
N PRO A 255 15.54 20.46 26.73
CA PRO A 255 15.42 21.90 26.60
C PRO A 255 13.96 22.34 26.52
N ALA A 256 13.60 23.38 27.27
CA ALA A 256 12.29 24.01 27.17
C ALA A 256 12.16 24.78 25.85
N CYS A 257 10.93 24.95 25.38
CA CYS A 257 10.64 25.82 24.26
C CYS A 257 10.97 27.27 24.62
N CYS A 258 11.74 27.97 23.79
CA CYS A 258 12.09 29.38 24.04
C CYS A 258 10.90 30.35 24.01
N ILE A 259 9.74 29.92 23.51
CA ILE A 259 8.53 30.76 23.40
C ILE A 259 7.55 30.45 24.53
N CYS A 260 7.06 29.21 24.61
CA CYS A 260 6.06 28.86 25.64
C CYS A 260 6.68 28.40 26.97
N LEU A 261 8.00 28.22 27.05
CA LEU A 261 8.75 27.76 28.24
C LEU A 261 8.37 26.36 28.73
N GLU A 262 7.40 25.70 28.11
CA GLU A 262 7.08 24.31 28.35
C GLU A 262 8.08 23.37 27.67
N ARG A 263 8.22 22.18 28.25
CA ARG A 263 9.12 21.15 27.72
C ARG A 263 8.37 20.28 26.72
N PRO A 264 8.85 20.21 25.47
CA PRO A 264 8.22 19.38 24.47
C PRO A 264 8.39 17.90 24.81
N SER A 265 7.37 17.11 24.45
CA SER A 265 7.36 15.67 24.66
C SER A 265 8.19 14.94 23.59
N LEU A 266 9.16 14.16 24.03
CA LEU A 266 9.98 13.25 23.20
C LEU A 266 9.17 12.13 22.54
N HIS A 267 7.92 11.92 22.95
CA HIS A 267 7.07 10.86 22.43
C HIS A 267 5.96 11.37 21.50
N SER A 268 5.80 12.68 21.37
CA SER A 268 4.74 13.29 20.56
C SER A 268 5.16 13.49 19.11
N PHE A 269 6.00 12.62 18.53
CA PHE A 269 6.32 12.70 17.11
C PHE A 269 5.13 12.19 16.29
N ASP A 270 4.15 13.06 16.04
CA ASP A 270 3.03 12.71 15.17
C ASP A 270 3.52 12.33 13.78
N ALA A 271 2.94 11.26 13.24
CA ALA A 271 3.35 10.68 11.96
C ALA A 271 3.04 11.57 10.74
N HIS A 272 2.40 12.73 10.92
CA HIS A 272 1.81 13.55 9.85
C HIS A 272 2.07 15.07 9.94
N GLY A 273 3.07 15.55 10.68
CA GLY A 273 3.37 17.00 10.79
C GLY A 273 4.86 17.35 10.76
N PRO A 274 5.22 18.64 10.58
CA PRO A 274 6.60 19.10 10.74
C PRO A 274 7.09 18.69 12.12
N ALA A 275 8.35 18.23 12.20
CA ALA A 275 8.95 17.65 13.38
C ALA A 275 8.51 18.39 14.65
N THR A 276 7.99 17.70 15.66
CA THR A 276 7.43 18.35 16.86
C THR A 276 8.45 19.16 17.67
N LEU A 277 9.72 19.00 17.32
CA LEU A 277 10.87 19.67 17.90
C LEU A 277 11.70 20.32 16.79
N CYS A 278 12.14 21.55 17.02
CA CYS A 278 13.14 22.21 16.20
C CYS A 278 14.15 22.93 17.10
N TRP A 279 15.41 22.96 16.69
CA TRP A 279 16.49 23.65 17.39
C TRP A 279 17.48 24.26 16.38
N CYS A 280 17.96 25.46 16.70
CA CYS A 280 19.03 26.07 15.94
C CYS A 280 20.35 25.38 16.24
N GLN A 281 21.10 24.97 15.22
CA GLN A 281 22.42 24.35 15.41
C GLN A 281 23.48 25.32 15.94
N ARG A 282 23.25 26.64 15.80
CA ARG A 282 24.18 27.70 16.21
C ARG A 282 24.00 28.10 17.67
N CYS A 283 22.82 28.60 18.04
CA CYS A 283 22.55 29.05 19.41
C CYS A 283 22.02 27.93 20.34
N ARG A 284 21.63 26.78 19.78
CA ARG A 284 21.02 25.64 20.51
C ARG A 284 19.67 25.95 21.18
N HIS A 285 19.13 27.14 20.98
CA HIS A 285 17.75 27.45 21.36
C HIS A 285 16.78 26.78 20.40
N GLY A 286 15.62 26.40 20.93
CA GLY A 286 14.64 25.61 20.20
C GLY A 286 13.36 25.40 21.00
N GLY A 287 12.56 24.43 20.58
CA GLY A 287 11.28 24.13 21.21
C GLY A 287 10.30 23.43 20.29
N HIS A 288 9.01 23.66 20.54
CA HIS A 288 7.93 23.22 19.66
C HIS A 288 8.10 23.86 18.28
N ALA A 289 8.11 23.05 17.22
CA ALA A 289 8.29 23.59 15.87
C ALA A 289 7.15 24.51 15.45
N SER A 290 5.91 24.25 15.87
CA SER A 290 4.77 25.13 15.59
C SER A 290 4.98 26.55 16.14
N HIS A 291 5.44 26.68 17.38
CA HIS A 291 5.73 27.98 17.98
C HIS A 291 6.89 28.69 17.28
N LEU A 292 7.96 27.95 16.97
CA LEU A 292 9.12 28.53 16.28
C LEU A 292 8.76 29.00 14.87
N LEU A 293 8.02 28.19 14.11
CA LEU A 293 7.54 28.57 12.78
C LEU A 293 6.69 29.84 12.85
N ALA A 294 5.73 29.91 13.78
CA ALA A 294 4.90 31.09 13.98
C ALA A 294 5.71 32.34 14.40
N TRP A 295 6.76 32.18 15.23
CA TRP A 295 7.64 33.29 15.59
C TRP A 295 8.39 33.86 14.39
N PHE A 296 8.94 32.98 13.54
CA PHE A 296 9.70 33.38 12.36
C PHE A 296 8.84 33.90 11.19
N GLU A 297 7.51 33.87 11.30
CA GLU A 297 6.64 34.62 10.38
C GLU A 297 6.76 36.14 10.56
N THR A 298 7.18 36.60 11.74
CA THR A 298 7.23 38.04 12.09
C THR A 298 8.58 38.52 12.58
N SER A 299 9.48 37.61 12.94
CA SER A 299 10.78 37.92 13.56
C SER A 299 11.92 37.26 12.81
N GLU A 300 13.06 37.94 12.67
CA GLU A 300 14.26 37.40 12.00
C GLU A 300 15.28 36.82 12.99
N VAL A 301 15.18 37.22 14.27
CA VAL A 301 16.09 36.85 15.35
C VAL A 301 15.47 35.86 16.33
N CYS A 302 16.33 35.18 17.10
CA CYS A 302 15.94 34.21 18.09
C CYS A 302 14.99 34.81 19.16
N ALA A 303 13.95 34.05 19.54
CA ALA A 303 13.00 34.45 20.58
C ALA A 303 13.60 34.57 22.00
N VAL A 304 14.84 34.09 22.21
CA VAL A 304 15.52 34.21 23.51
C VAL A 304 16.10 35.61 23.66
N ALA A 305 15.69 36.31 24.72
CA ALA A 305 16.20 37.64 25.03
C ALA A 305 17.74 37.68 25.09
N GLY A 306 18.34 38.65 24.39
CA GLY A 306 19.80 38.80 24.29
C GLY A 306 20.49 37.82 23.34
N CYS A 307 19.74 37.07 22.53
CA CYS A 307 20.30 36.20 21.49
C CYS A 307 20.11 36.81 20.09
N ASP A 308 21.20 37.31 19.51
CA ASP A 308 21.19 37.93 18.17
C ASP A 308 21.31 36.90 17.02
N CYS A 309 20.91 35.65 17.27
CA CYS A 309 21.05 34.58 16.28
C CYS A 309 19.90 34.62 15.26
N GLU A 310 20.23 34.76 13.98
CA GLU A 310 19.30 34.62 12.85
C GLU A 310 18.99 33.15 12.57
N CYS A 311 18.24 32.49 13.46
CA CYS A 311 18.02 31.05 13.42
C CYS A 311 17.32 30.53 12.15
N ASN A 312 16.62 31.39 11.41
CA ASN A 312 15.90 31.06 10.17
C ASN A 312 16.66 31.48 8.90
N SER A 313 17.85 32.08 9.04
CA SER A 313 18.72 32.37 7.90
C SER A 313 19.39 31.06 7.45
N GLY A 314 19.22 30.67 6.19
CA GLY A 314 19.72 29.41 5.65
C GLY A 314 21.24 29.36 5.44
N ARG A 315 22.03 29.53 6.51
CA ARG A 315 23.50 29.35 6.51
C ARG A 315 23.95 28.28 7.50
#